data_AF-A0A1Y3TBX8-F1
#
_entry.id   AF-A0A1Y3TBX8-F1
#
_cell.length_a   1.000
_cell.length_b   1.000
_cell.length_c   1.000
_cell.angle_alpha   90.00
_cell.angle_beta   90.00
_cell.angle_gamma   90.00
#
_symmetry.space_group_name_H-M   'P 1'
#
loop_
_entity.id
_entity.type
_entity.pdbx_description
1 polymer ?
#
loop_
_entity_poly.entity_id
_entity_poly.type
_entity_poly.pdbx_seq_one_letter_code
_entity_poly.pdbx_strand_id
1 'polypeptide(L)'
;MDKYIYDASNGLWYELQGDYYIPCLTLPAEKENKPISLWGQRHKHYLQEHKRTVYISLLTSGKLNNYLADIDEQATEMMFRLVEQMADKEGVTEQLKVENPMLWVGRMNEIQARAREIVYADIIYK
;
A
#
# COMPACT_ATOMS: atom_id res chain seq x y z
N MET A 1 8.26 -42.59 -3.80
CA MET A 1 7.70 -41.80 -2.70
C MET A 1 6.71 -40.83 -3.30
N ASP A 2 5.59 -40.59 -2.63
CA ASP A 2 4.60 -39.62 -3.11
C ASP A 2 5.13 -38.20 -2.93
N LYS A 3 4.87 -37.33 -3.90
CA LYS A 3 5.31 -35.93 -3.83
C LYS A 3 4.66 -35.20 -2.66
N TYR A 4 3.43 -35.56 -2.31
CA TYR A 4 2.69 -34.96 -1.21
C TYR A 4 2.09 -36.04 -0.30
N ILE A 5 2.17 -35.83 1.01
CA ILE A 5 1.51 -36.68 2.01
C ILE A 5 0.65 -35.81 2.94
N TYR A 6 -0.46 -36.37 3.40
CA TYR A 6 -1.33 -35.72 4.39
C TYR A 6 -1.27 -36.47 5.71
N ASP A 7 -1.01 -35.75 6.80
CA ASP A 7 -0.99 -36.29 8.15
C ASP A 7 -2.29 -35.93 8.87
N ALA A 8 -3.14 -36.93 9.10
CA ALA A 8 -4.43 -36.74 9.77
C ALA A 8 -4.29 -36.38 11.26
N SER A 9 -3.13 -36.62 11.89
CA SER A 9 -2.92 -36.34 13.31
C SER A 9 -2.76 -34.85 13.61
N ASN A 10 -2.19 -34.08 12.68
CA ASN A 10 -1.98 -32.64 12.79
C ASN A 10 -2.71 -31.82 11.71
N GLY A 11 -3.32 -32.48 10.72
CA GLY A 11 -4.08 -31.84 9.65
C GLY A 11 -3.23 -31.13 8.60
N LEU A 12 -1.93 -31.43 8.52
CA LEU A 12 -1.00 -30.77 7.60
C LEU A 12 -0.73 -31.61 6.36
N TRP A 13 -0.53 -30.92 5.25
CA TRP A 13 0.09 -31.47 4.05
C TRP A 13 1.60 -31.32 4.15
N TYR A 14 2.35 -32.24 3.54
CA TYR A 14 3.80 -32.16 3.42
C TYR A 14 4.21 -32.38 1.97
N GLU A 15 5.22 -31.64 1.52
CA GLU A 15 5.87 -31.81 0.22
C GLU A 15 7.23 -32.51 0.41
N LEU A 16 7.54 -33.47 -0.44
CA LEU A 16 8.87 -34.08 -0.49
C LEU A 16 9.87 -33.11 -1.14
N GLN A 17 10.81 -32.62 -0.35
CA GLN A 17 11.94 -31.80 -0.81
C GLN A 17 13.26 -32.49 -0.44
N GLY A 18 13.95 -33.02 -1.46
CA GLY A 18 15.12 -33.88 -1.26
C GLY A 18 14.72 -35.17 -0.54
N ASP A 19 15.34 -35.43 0.61
CA ASP A 19 15.10 -36.63 1.43
C ASP A 19 14.10 -36.39 2.58
N TYR A 20 13.50 -35.20 2.66
CA TYR A 20 12.63 -34.80 3.78
C TYR A 20 11.25 -34.36 3.32
N TYR A 21 10.25 -34.67 4.13
CA TYR A 21 8.91 -34.12 4.02
C TYR A 21 8.81 -32.81 4.80
N ILE A 22 8.56 -31.72 4.09
CA ILE A 22 8.43 -30.37 4.67
C ILE A 22 6.95 -30.00 4.72
N PRO A 23 6.42 -29.54 5.87
CA PRO A 23 5.01 -29.17 5.97
C PRO A 23 4.68 -27.98 5.06
N CYS A 24 3.59 -28.12 4.31
CA CYS A 24 3.00 -27.09 3.47
C CYS A 24 2.28 -26.06 4.35
N LEU A 25 3.05 -25.17 4.97
CA LEU A 25 2.52 -24.07 5.77
C LEU A 25 2.07 -22.94 4.84
N THR A 26 0.82 -22.50 5.00
CA THR A 26 0.32 -21.26 4.38
C THR A 26 -0.11 -20.33 5.50
N LEU A 27 0.39 -19.09 5.50
CA LEU A 27 -0.09 -18.11 6.45
C LEU A 27 -1.48 -17.65 5.99
N PRO A 28 -2.47 -17.53 6.90
CA PRO A 28 -3.78 -16.99 6.54
C PRO A 28 -3.65 -15.61 5.86
N ALA A 29 -2.69 -14.80 6.31
CA ALA A 29 -2.39 -13.47 5.78
C ALA A 29 -1.79 -13.47 4.36
N GLU A 30 -1.22 -14.58 3.87
CA GLU A 30 -0.67 -14.64 2.50
C GLU A 30 -1.76 -14.66 1.43
N LYS A 31 -2.98 -15.09 1.78
CA LYS A 31 -4.12 -15.11 0.85
C LYS A 31 -4.67 -13.71 0.55
N GLU A 32 -4.34 -12.71 1.37
CA GLU A 32 -4.81 -11.32 1.26
C GLU A 32 -3.69 -10.34 0.90
N ASN A 33 -2.59 -10.83 0.32
CA ASN A 33 -1.49 -9.97 -0.13
C ASN A 33 -1.89 -9.12 -1.36
N LYS A 34 -2.70 -8.07 -1.12
CA LYS A 34 -2.86 -6.99 -2.09
C LYS A 34 -1.51 -6.27 -2.25
N PRO A 35 -1.09 -5.95 -3.47
CA PRO A 35 0.12 -5.16 -3.67
C PRO A 35 -0.07 -3.78 -3.03
N ILE A 36 0.82 -3.44 -2.10
CA ILE A 36 0.82 -2.13 -1.42
C ILE A 36 1.51 -1.12 -2.35
N SER A 37 0.81 -0.03 -2.70
CA SER A 37 1.38 1.00 -3.57
C SER A 37 2.32 1.95 -2.81
N LEU A 38 2.67 3.06 -3.44
CA LEU A 38 3.66 4.02 -2.93
C LEU A 38 3.29 4.57 -1.54
N TRP A 39 2.01 4.85 -1.27
CA TRP A 39 1.59 5.47 -0.02
C TRP A 39 1.70 4.52 1.16
N GLY A 40 1.23 3.28 1.01
CA GLY A 40 1.37 2.27 2.05
C GLY A 40 2.84 1.93 2.33
N GLN A 41 3.72 1.92 1.32
CA GLN A 41 5.17 1.73 1.56
C GLN A 41 5.80 2.89 2.31
N ARG A 42 5.43 4.14 2.00
CA ARG A 42 5.89 5.32 2.73
C ARG A 42 5.44 5.29 4.18
N HIS A 43 4.18 4.95 4.42
CA HIS A 43 3.65 4.85 5.78
C HIS A 43 4.31 3.71 6.55
N LYS A 44 4.54 2.55 5.91
CA LYS A 44 5.32 1.45 6.51
C LYS A 44 6.70 1.90 6.97
N HIS A 45 7.42 2.65 6.13
CA HIS A 45 8.74 3.16 6.48
C HIS A 45 8.67 4.11 7.68
N TYR A 46 7.70 5.03 7.69
CA TYR A 46 7.46 5.90 8.83
C TYR A 46 7.16 5.12 10.12
N LEU A 47 6.34 4.06 10.06
CA LEU A 47 6.07 3.22 11.22
C LEU A 47 7.34 2.53 11.75
N GLN A 48 8.23 2.08 10.85
CA GLN A 48 9.48 1.44 11.24
C GLN A 48 10.44 2.41 11.94
N GLU A 49 10.56 3.64 11.43
CA GLU A 49 11.49 4.64 11.96
C GLU A 49 10.97 5.35 13.20
N HIS A 50 9.68 5.68 13.24
CA HIS A 50 9.10 6.57 14.24
C HIS A 50 8.08 5.91 15.17
N LYS A 51 7.46 4.78 14.78
CA LYS A 51 6.40 4.10 15.54
C LYS A 51 6.64 2.59 15.70
N ARG A 52 7.88 2.21 16.04
CA ARG A 52 8.34 0.82 16.04
C ARG A 52 7.44 -0.15 16.83
N THR A 53 6.88 0.26 17.96
CA THR A 53 5.96 -0.57 18.76
C THR A 53 4.68 -0.91 17.99
N VAL A 54 4.09 0.07 17.30
CA VAL A 54 2.89 -0.13 16.47
C VAL A 54 3.20 -1.06 15.31
N TYR A 55 4.34 -0.83 14.63
CA TYR A 55 4.80 -1.68 13.54
C TYR A 55 4.93 -3.15 13.97
N ILE A 56 5.63 -3.42 15.08
CA ILE A 56 5.83 -4.79 15.58
C ILE A 56 4.49 -5.41 16.00
N SER A 57 3.62 -4.65 16.65
CA SER A 57 2.29 -5.14 17.03
C SER A 57 1.47 -5.58 15.81
N LEU A 58 1.42 -4.76 14.75
CA LEU A 58 0.70 -5.08 13.51
C LEU A 58 1.30 -6.28 12.77
N LEU A 59 2.63 -6.36 12.76
CA LEU A 59 3.37 -7.44 12.12
C LEU A 59 3.10 -8.78 12.83
N THR A 60 3.26 -8.82 14.15
CA THR A 60 3.05 -10.03 14.97
C THR A 60 1.58 -10.46 14.99
N SER A 61 0.63 -9.53 14.89
CA SER A 61 -0.79 -9.86 14.76
C SER A 61 -1.20 -10.30 13.36
N GLY A 62 -0.30 -10.26 12.36
CA GLY A 62 -0.59 -10.58 10.96
C GLY A 62 -1.53 -9.59 10.26
N LYS A 63 -1.73 -8.39 10.82
CA LYS A 63 -2.68 -7.37 10.31
C LYS A 63 -2.01 -6.25 9.52
N LEU A 64 -0.68 -6.26 9.44
CA LEU A 64 0.10 -5.19 8.83
C LEU A 64 -0.31 -4.92 7.37
N ASN A 65 -0.48 -5.96 6.56
CA ASN A 65 -0.77 -5.76 5.13
C ASN A 65 -2.14 -5.13 4.88
N ASN A 66 -3.18 -5.59 5.59
CA ASN A 66 -4.52 -5.01 5.50
C ASN A 66 -4.51 -3.55 5.97
N TYR A 67 -3.85 -3.28 7.10
CA TYR A 67 -3.69 -1.91 7.59
C TYR A 67 -3.01 -0.99 6.58
N LEU A 68 -1.91 -1.44 5.95
CA LEU A 68 -1.20 -0.66 4.94
C LEU A 68 -2.02 -0.49 3.66
N ALA A 69 -2.84 -1.48 3.28
CA ALA A 69 -3.74 -1.37 2.14
C ALA A 69 -4.84 -0.32 2.38
N ASP A 70 -5.42 -0.30 3.59
CA ASP A 70 -6.44 0.70 3.95
C ASP A 70 -5.86 2.13 3.95
N ILE A 71 -4.62 2.30 4.42
CA ILE A 71 -3.91 3.58 4.37
C ILE A 71 -3.61 3.99 2.93
N ASP A 72 -3.22 3.04 2.09
CA ASP A 72 -2.90 3.27 0.68
C ASP A 72 -4.14 3.73 -0.11
N GLU A 73 -5.28 3.10 0.14
CA GLU A 73 -6.59 3.48 -0.42
C GLU A 73 -6.98 4.89 0.01
N GLN A 74 -6.97 5.17 1.32
CA GLN A 74 -7.29 6.49 1.87
C GLN A 74 -6.40 7.61 1.32
N ALA A 75 -5.09 7.37 1.24
CA ALA A 75 -4.14 8.34 0.70
C ALA A 75 -4.37 8.60 -0.79
N THR A 76 -4.69 7.55 -1.55
CA THR A 76 -4.96 7.64 -2.98
C THR A 76 -6.25 8.41 -3.25
N GLU A 77 -7.34 8.09 -2.54
CA GLU A 77 -8.61 8.82 -2.65
C GLU A 77 -8.46 10.29 -2.28
N MET A 78 -7.75 10.59 -1.18
CA MET A 78 -7.49 11.97 -0.77
C MET A 78 -6.67 12.71 -1.83
N MET A 79 -5.63 12.08 -2.39
CA MET A 79 -4.81 12.66 -3.44
C MET A 79 -5.65 13.04 -4.67
N PHE A 80 -6.49 12.13 -5.16
CA PHE A 80 -7.37 12.40 -6.31
C PHE A 80 -8.33 13.55 -6.03
N ARG A 81 -9.01 13.51 -4.88
CA ARG A 81 -9.97 14.55 -4.48
C ARG A 81 -9.32 15.92 -4.36
N LEU A 82 -8.15 16.01 -3.73
CA LEU A 82 -7.44 17.29 -3.54
C LEU A 82 -7.00 17.87 -4.88
N VAL A 83 -6.45 17.03 -5.76
CA VAL A 83 -5.98 17.46 -7.06
C VAL A 83 -7.14 17.99 -7.92
N GLU A 84 -8.27 17.28 -7.96
CA GLU A 84 -9.47 17.70 -8.68
C GLU A 84 -9.99 19.05 -8.16
N GLN A 85 -10.18 19.17 -6.84
CA GLN A 85 -10.68 20.41 -6.21
C GLN A 85 -9.75 21.62 -6.44
N MET A 86 -8.44 21.42 -6.40
CA MET A 86 -7.47 22.49 -6.64
C MET A 86 -7.42 22.87 -8.12
N ALA A 87 -7.48 21.90 -9.04
CA ALA A 87 -7.51 22.16 -10.47
C ALA A 87 -8.74 22.96 -10.88
N ASP A 88 -9.91 22.60 -10.35
CA ASP A 88 -11.16 23.34 -10.57
C ASP A 88 -11.07 24.77 -10.04
N LYS A 89 -10.55 24.95 -8.82
CA LYS A 89 -10.42 26.27 -8.19
C LYS A 89 -9.42 27.18 -8.90
N GLU A 90 -8.36 26.62 -9.48
CA GLU A 90 -7.30 27.36 -10.16
C GLU A 90 -7.51 27.48 -11.68
N GLY A 91 -8.62 26.93 -12.19
CA GLY A 91 -8.97 26.99 -13.60
C GLY A 91 -8.00 26.21 -14.50
N VAL A 92 -7.40 25.13 -13.99
CA VAL A 92 -6.49 24.27 -14.75
C VAL A 92 -7.30 23.29 -15.58
N THR A 93 -7.84 23.78 -16.71
CA THR A 93 -8.78 23.03 -17.56
C THR A 93 -8.09 22.35 -18.74
N GLU A 94 -8.80 21.44 -19.42
CA GLU A 94 -8.34 20.87 -20.69
C GLU A 94 -8.22 21.93 -21.81
N GLN A 95 -8.95 23.07 -21.73
CA GLN A 95 -8.76 24.18 -22.66
C GLN A 95 -7.37 24.80 -22.49
N LEU A 96 -6.95 25.06 -21.24
CA LEU A 96 -5.60 25.55 -20.94
C LEU A 96 -4.52 24.59 -21.45
N LYS A 97 -4.78 23.29 -21.39
CA LYS A 97 -3.87 22.26 -21.90
C LYS A 97 -3.67 22.31 -23.41
N VAL A 98 -4.70 22.67 -24.18
CA VAL A 98 -4.62 22.84 -25.64
C VAL A 98 -3.94 24.15 -26.00
N GLU A 99 -4.30 25.24 -25.33
CA GLU A 99 -3.77 26.58 -25.61
C GLU A 99 -2.33 26.74 -25.16
N ASN A 100 -1.98 26.22 -23.98
CA ASN A 100 -0.64 26.30 -23.41
C ASN A 100 -0.28 25.04 -22.60
N PRO A 101 0.15 23.95 -23.29
CA PRO A 101 0.45 22.68 -22.64
C PRO A 101 1.50 22.78 -21.53
N MET A 102 2.54 23.59 -21.73
CA MET A 102 3.62 23.75 -20.75
C MET A 102 3.16 24.45 -19.48
N LEU A 103 2.34 25.49 -19.60
CA LEU A 103 1.75 26.15 -18.45
C LEU A 103 0.79 25.22 -17.69
N TRP A 104 -0.01 24.43 -18.42
CA TRP A 104 -0.89 23.44 -17.81
C TRP A 104 -0.11 22.41 -16.99
N VAL A 105 0.96 21.83 -17.55
CA VAL A 105 1.83 20.88 -16.83
C VAL A 105 2.45 21.53 -15.60
N GLY A 106 2.92 22.77 -15.71
CA GLY A 106 3.50 23.51 -14.58
C GLY A 106 2.51 23.65 -13.41
N ARG A 107 1.29 24.13 -13.71
CA ARG A 107 0.24 24.29 -12.68
C ARG A 107 -0.21 22.96 -12.09
N MET A 108 -0.37 21.94 -12.93
CA MET A 108 -0.79 20.63 -12.46
C MET A 108 0.25 19.99 -11.55
N ASN A 109 1.55 20.16 -11.84
CA ASN A 109 2.63 19.69 -10.98
C ASN A 109 2.65 20.41 -9.63
N GLU A 110 2.39 21.72 -9.61
CA GLU A 110 2.31 22.51 -8.38
C GLU A 110 1.11 22.10 -7.51
N ILE A 111 -0.05 21.87 -8.13
CA ILE A 111 -1.25 21.32 -7.45
C ILE A 111 -0.92 19.96 -6.85
N GLN A 112 -0.36 19.05 -7.63
CA GLN A 112 0.00 17.72 -7.14
C GLN A 112 1.04 17.80 -6.00
N ALA A 113 2.00 18.72 -6.06
CA ALA A 113 2.95 18.92 -4.98
C ALA A 113 2.25 19.32 -3.68
N ARG A 114 1.37 20.33 -3.71
CA ARG A 114 0.60 20.75 -2.54
C ARG A 114 -0.32 19.66 -2.01
N ALA A 115 -1.00 18.93 -2.89
CA ALA A 115 -1.84 17.81 -2.50
C ALA A 115 -1.03 16.69 -1.82
N ARG A 116 0.18 16.37 -2.32
CA ARG A 116 1.07 15.40 -1.67
C ARG A 116 1.48 15.82 -0.26
N GLU A 117 1.82 17.10 -0.05
CA GLU A 117 2.18 17.61 1.29
C GLU A 117 1.05 17.42 2.30
N ILE A 118 -0.20 17.67 1.88
CA ILE A 118 -1.38 17.44 2.73
C ILE A 118 -1.52 15.94 3.06
N VAL A 119 -1.44 15.06 2.07
CA VAL A 119 -1.52 13.60 2.28
C VAL A 119 -0.42 13.11 3.22
N TYR A 120 0.80 13.63 3.08
CA TYR A 120 1.90 13.31 3.99
C TYR A 120 1.59 13.68 5.43
N ALA A 121 1.12 14.90 5.67
CA ALA A 121 0.81 15.39 7.00
C ALA A 121 -0.39 14.67 7.64
N ASP A 122 -1.46 14.45 6.87
CA ASP A 122 -2.74 14.00 7.42
C ASP A 122 -2.87 12.48 7.52
N ILE A 123 -2.14 11.74 6.69
CA ILE A 123 -2.24 10.27 6.58
C ILE A 123 -0.89 9.59 6.85
N ILE A 124 0.17 9.98 6.14
CA ILE A 124 1.42 9.19 6.12
C ILE A 124 2.23 9.36 7.42
N TYR A 125 2.32 10.55 7.98
CA TYR A 125 3.19 10.84 9.13
C TYR A 125 2.43 10.97 10.45
N LYS A 126 1.34 10.23 10.60
CA LYS A 126 0.46 10.29 11.76
C LYS A 126 0.77 9.23 12.83
#